data_AF-A0A2T6DJW4-F1
#
_entry.id   AF-A0A2T6DJW4-F1
#
_cell.length_a   1.000
_cell.length_b   1.000
_cell.length_c   1.000
_cell.angle_alpha   90.00
_cell.angle_beta   90.00
_cell.angle_gamma   90.00
#
_symmetry.space_group_name_H-M   'P 1'
#
loop_
_entity.id
_entity.type
_entity.pdbx_description
1 polymer ?
#
loop_
_entity_poly.entity_id
_entity_poly.type
_entity_poly.pdbx_seq_one_letter_code
_entity_poly.pdbx_strand_id
1 'polypeptide(L)'
;MVRNIRTASLQVHEIGAREKSVPDSHQSLSRPPQVDTEIKGMSEIISISPDLNLAPQILESYRAANALAEQAKSYVSDAVLKAVECGRLLNQQKAALARGGWLAWLDANVPEISDRTARRYMALATRTNDTDLTDIATLRQAYLATGIIPEAPEKEEETPNPNKPWVKFIRPLDAFRLWYNRRVEKGNIDTWPEDSRRILKNELRWFVNLYEKL
;
A
#
# COMPACT_ATOMS: atom_id res chain seq x y z
N MET A 1 -19.05 -6.86 -60.10
CA MET A 1 -20.26 -6.07 -59.76
C MET A 1 -19.80 -4.84 -58.99
N VAL A 2 -19.76 -3.69 -59.67
CA VAL A 2 -19.17 -2.42 -59.20
C VAL A 2 -20.28 -1.51 -58.64
N ARG A 3 -20.13 -1.01 -57.41
CA ARG A 3 -20.80 0.19 -56.85
C ARG A 3 -19.84 0.80 -55.83
N ASN A 4 -19.05 1.84 -56.12
CA ASN A 4 -19.33 3.26 -56.40
C ASN A 4 -19.63 4.09 -55.14
N ILE A 5 -18.56 4.75 -54.65
CA ILE A 5 -18.40 6.15 -54.17
C ILE A 5 -19.52 6.80 -53.35
N ARG A 6 -19.17 7.31 -52.16
CA ARG A 6 -19.49 8.70 -51.74
C ARG A 6 -18.58 9.18 -50.61
N THR A 7 -17.75 10.15 -51.01
CA THR A 7 -16.98 11.13 -50.24
C THR A 7 -17.90 12.00 -49.38
N ALA A 8 -17.47 12.31 -48.15
CA ALA A 8 -17.99 13.43 -47.37
C ALA A 8 -16.81 14.32 -46.96
N SER A 9 -16.92 15.57 -47.39
CA SER A 9 -16.02 16.70 -47.22
C SER A 9 -16.64 17.65 -46.17
N LEU A 10 -15.87 18.66 -45.73
CA LEU A 10 -16.23 19.83 -44.90
C LEU A 10 -16.09 19.61 -43.37
N GLN A 11 -15.50 20.49 -42.57
CA GLN A 11 -14.90 21.81 -42.79
C GLN A 11 -14.10 22.19 -41.52
N VAL A 12 -12.89 22.72 -41.71
CA VAL A 12 -12.09 23.35 -40.65
C VAL A 12 -12.67 24.74 -40.40
N HIS A 13 -13.02 25.07 -39.15
CA HIS A 13 -13.37 26.43 -38.75
C HIS A 13 -12.20 27.06 -38.01
N GLU A 14 -11.55 28.02 -38.70
CA GLU A 14 -10.66 29.02 -38.12
C GLU A 14 -11.46 29.95 -37.20
N ILE A 15 -10.96 30.18 -35.98
CA ILE A 15 -11.45 31.27 -35.12
C ILE A 15 -10.30 32.28 -35.00
N GLY A 16 -10.50 33.41 -35.67
CA GLY A 16 -9.60 34.54 -35.74
C GLY A 16 -9.45 35.30 -34.41
N ALA A 17 -8.23 35.80 -34.22
CA ALA A 17 -7.83 36.73 -33.18
C ALA A 17 -8.63 38.04 -33.27
N ARG A 18 -9.00 38.59 -32.10
CA ARG A 18 -9.58 39.92 -31.98
C ARG A 18 -8.87 40.68 -30.87
N GLU A 19 -7.92 41.53 -31.26
CA GLU A 19 -7.36 42.60 -30.44
C GLU A 19 -8.46 43.59 -30.05
N LYS A 20 -8.50 43.99 -28.77
CA LYS A 20 -9.21 45.19 -28.31
C LYS A 20 -8.43 45.89 -27.20
N SER A 21 -7.78 46.97 -27.62
CA SER A 21 -7.74 48.31 -27.01
C SER A 21 -7.95 48.45 -25.49
N VAL A 22 -6.89 48.92 -24.84
CA VAL A 22 -6.84 49.62 -23.54
C VAL A 22 -7.64 50.93 -23.60
N PRO A 23 -8.23 51.36 -22.47
CA PRO A 23 -8.28 52.79 -22.17
C PRO A 23 -7.67 53.14 -20.80
N ASP A 24 -6.85 54.19 -20.82
CA ASP A 24 -6.34 54.94 -19.68
C ASP A 24 -7.46 55.41 -18.75
N SER A 25 -7.21 55.31 -17.45
CA SER A 25 -7.94 56.05 -16.43
C SER A 25 -7.01 56.33 -15.25
N HIS A 26 -6.41 57.52 -15.30
CA HIS A 26 -5.76 58.15 -14.16
C HIS A 26 -6.78 58.32 -13.01
N GLN A 27 -6.51 57.73 -11.85
CA GLN A 27 -7.17 58.16 -10.62
C GLN A 27 -6.17 58.20 -9.46
N SER A 28 -5.78 59.42 -9.13
CA SER A 28 -5.00 59.81 -7.96
C SER A 28 -5.76 59.45 -6.68
N LEU A 29 -5.17 58.61 -5.83
CA LEU A 29 -5.57 58.46 -4.43
C LEU A 29 -4.32 58.33 -3.54
N SER A 30 -3.99 59.47 -2.92
CA SER A 30 -3.52 59.64 -1.54
C SER A 30 -2.43 58.72 -0.97
N ARG A 31 -1.24 59.32 -0.80
CA ARG A 31 -0.11 58.82 -0.02
C ARG A 31 -0.48 58.72 1.48
N PRO A 32 -0.35 57.57 2.15
CA PRO A 32 -0.44 57.50 3.61
C PRO A 32 0.88 57.95 4.28
N PRO A 33 0.83 58.42 5.54
CA PRO A 33 1.90 59.17 6.19
C PRO A 33 3.12 58.30 6.51
N GLN A 34 4.31 58.89 6.38
CA GLN A 34 5.55 58.27 6.87
C GLN A 34 5.52 58.26 8.40
N VAL A 35 5.49 57.07 8.98
CA VAL A 35 5.74 56.85 10.40
C VAL A 35 7.18 56.37 10.51
N ASP A 36 8.06 57.28 10.90
CA ASP A 36 9.41 56.96 11.33
C ASP A 36 9.31 56.13 12.61
N THR A 37 9.49 54.82 12.52
CA THR A 37 9.73 53.98 13.68
C THR A 37 11.09 53.34 13.53
N GLU A 38 12.05 53.91 14.28
CA GLU A 38 13.29 53.24 14.64
C GLU A 38 12.99 51.84 15.17
N ILE A 39 13.30 50.80 14.39
CA ILE A 39 13.60 49.48 14.95
C ILE A 39 15.12 49.37 14.97
N LYS A 40 15.68 49.95 16.02
CA LYS A 40 17.04 49.69 16.50
C LYS A 40 17.00 48.36 17.23
N GLY A 41 17.63 47.34 16.66
CA GLY A 41 17.96 46.10 17.35
C GLY A 41 17.27 44.86 16.81
N MET A 42 17.82 44.29 15.74
CA MET A 42 17.79 42.84 15.45
C MET A 42 18.86 42.48 14.40
N SER A 43 20.05 43.06 14.55
CA SER A 43 21.24 42.74 13.77
C SER A 43 21.98 41.54 14.38
N GLU A 44 21.28 40.42 14.56
CA GLU A 44 21.89 39.09 14.73
C GLU A 44 21.46 38.21 13.54
N ILE A 45 22.04 38.59 12.40
CA ILE A 45 22.63 37.72 11.37
C ILE A 45 22.34 36.21 11.58
N ILE A 46 21.22 35.72 11.06
CA ILE A 46 21.22 34.38 10.49
C ILE A 46 21.84 34.52 9.10
N SER A 47 23.13 34.18 9.02
CA SER A 47 23.86 34.08 7.76
C SER A 47 23.32 32.86 6.98
N ILE A 48 22.10 32.95 6.45
CA ILE A 48 21.65 32.03 5.40
C ILE A 48 22.38 32.51 4.15
N SER A 49 23.40 31.75 3.73
CA SER A 49 24.20 32.05 2.57
C SER A 49 23.27 32.31 1.36
N PRO A 50 23.31 33.49 0.72
CA PRO A 50 22.38 33.85 -0.36
C PRO A 50 22.57 33.04 -1.66
N ASP A 51 23.53 32.11 -1.70
CA ASP A 51 23.88 31.33 -2.89
C ASP A 51 23.45 29.84 -2.84
N LEU A 52 22.69 29.40 -1.83
CA LEU A 52 22.24 28.01 -1.77
C LEU A 52 21.01 27.74 -2.66
N ASN A 53 21.18 27.79 -3.98
CA ASN A 53 20.13 27.42 -4.93
C ASN A 53 20.10 25.89 -5.16
N LEU A 54 19.37 25.18 -4.30
CA LEU A 54 19.17 23.73 -4.41
C LEU A 54 18.09 23.31 -5.41
N ALA A 55 17.37 24.27 -6.02
CA ALA A 55 16.25 23.97 -6.90
C ALA A 55 16.61 23.00 -8.06
N PRO A 56 17.79 23.10 -8.71
CA PRO A 56 18.17 22.15 -9.75
C PRO A 56 18.34 20.72 -9.22
N GLN A 57 18.93 20.56 -8.03
CA GLN A 57 19.17 19.25 -7.40
C GLN A 57 17.87 18.59 -6.93
N ILE A 58 16.95 19.41 -6.38
CA ILE A 58 15.61 18.99 -6.00
C ILE A 58 14.84 18.52 -7.25
N LEU A 59 14.87 19.29 -8.33
CA LEU A 59 14.18 18.96 -9.56
C LEU A 59 14.74 17.70 -10.21
N GLU A 60 16.05 17.53 -10.21
CA GLU A 60 16.70 16.30 -10.70
C GLU A 60 16.29 15.09 -9.88
N SER A 61 16.37 15.18 -8.54
CA SER A 61 15.97 14.09 -7.64
C SER A 61 14.49 13.72 -7.80
N TYR A 62 13.62 14.72 -7.96
CA TYR A 62 12.19 14.53 -8.21
C TYR A 62 11.92 13.84 -9.55
N ARG A 63 12.62 14.26 -10.62
CA ARG A 63 12.51 13.64 -11.94
C ARG A 63 13.00 12.19 -11.92
N ALA A 64 14.14 11.93 -11.27
CA ALA A 64 14.69 10.58 -11.12
C ALA A 64 13.73 9.66 -10.34
N ALA A 65 13.15 10.14 -9.23
CA ALA A 65 12.17 9.39 -8.45
C ALA A 65 10.93 9.02 -9.28
N ASN A 66 10.38 9.97 -10.04
CA ASN A 66 9.23 9.71 -10.90
C ASN A 66 9.55 8.77 -12.06
N ALA A 67 10.73 8.89 -12.67
CA ALA A 67 11.17 7.98 -13.73
C ALA A 67 11.31 6.54 -13.22
N LEU A 68 11.88 6.35 -12.03
CA LEU A 68 11.97 5.04 -11.38
C LEU A 68 10.59 4.48 -11.02
N ALA A 69 9.68 5.32 -10.52
CA ALA A 69 8.32 4.92 -10.23
C ALA A 69 7.58 4.45 -11.50
N GLU A 70 7.76 5.14 -12.63
CA GLU A 70 7.15 4.76 -13.90
C GLU A 70 7.75 3.46 -14.46
N GLN A 71 9.07 3.29 -14.37
CA GLN A 71 9.73 2.02 -14.71
C GLN A 71 9.23 0.87 -13.84
N ALA A 72 9.03 1.09 -12.54
CA ALA A 72 8.50 0.06 -11.66
C ALA A 72 7.09 -0.38 -12.09
N LYS A 73 6.23 0.57 -12.48
CA LYS A 73 4.89 0.24 -13.03
C LYS A 73 4.99 -0.55 -14.32
N SER A 74 5.88 -0.17 -15.24
CA SER A 74 6.03 -0.91 -16.50
C SER A 74 6.50 -2.35 -16.27
N TYR A 75 7.49 -2.56 -15.40
CA TYR A 75 7.94 -3.92 -15.04
C TYR A 75 6.85 -4.77 -14.40
N VAL A 76 6.00 -4.17 -13.57
CA VAL A 76 4.84 -4.85 -12.99
C VAL A 76 3.85 -5.26 -14.08
N SER A 77 3.52 -4.33 -15.00
CA SER A 77 2.60 -4.61 -16.10
C SER A 77 3.13 -5.75 -16.98
N ASP A 78 4.41 -5.70 -17.35
CA ASP A 78 5.09 -6.76 -18.09
C ASP A 78 5.03 -8.11 -17.35
N ALA A 79 5.25 -8.12 -16.03
CA ALA A 79 5.17 -9.34 -15.22
C ALA A 79 3.75 -9.94 -15.21
N VAL A 80 2.71 -9.09 -15.13
CA VAL A 80 1.31 -9.54 -15.20
C VAL A 80 1.00 -10.10 -16.59
N LEU A 81 1.43 -9.41 -17.66
CA LEU A 81 1.27 -9.90 -19.03
C LEU A 81 1.95 -11.26 -19.24
N LYS A 82 3.16 -11.44 -18.71
CA LYS A 82 3.86 -12.74 -18.74
C LYS A 82 3.15 -13.82 -17.95
N ALA A 83 2.55 -13.50 -16.81
CA ALA A 83 1.73 -14.46 -16.06
C ALA A 83 0.48 -14.90 -16.84
N VAL A 84 -0.19 -13.96 -17.52
CA VAL A 84 -1.34 -14.25 -18.40
C VAL A 84 -0.91 -15.12 -19.59
N GLU A 85 0.18 -14.78 -20.27
CA GLU A 85 0.73 -15.56 -21.37
C GLU A 85 1.05 -17.00 -20.93
N CYS A 86 1.75 -17.14 -19.79
CA CYS A 86 2.04 -18.44 -19.19
C CYS A 86 0.77 -19.23 -18.89
N GLY A 87 -0.24 -18.60 -18.29
CA GLY A 87 -1.54 -19.22 -18.03
C GLY A 87 -2.23 -19.74 -19.29
N ARG A 88 -2.17 -18.97 -20.39
CA ARG A 88 -2.73 -19.38 -21.69
C ARG A 88 -2.01 -20.62 -22.25
N LEU A 89 -0.68 -20.65 -22.18
CA LEU A 89 0.12 -21.80 -22.61
C LEU A 89 -0.17 -23.04 -21.75
N LEU A 90 -0.26 -22.88 -20.43
CA LEU A 90 -0.63 -23.95 -19.51
C LEU A 90 -2.03 -24.52 -19.80
N ASN A 91 -3.00 -23.66 -20.14
CA ASN A 91 -4.34 -24.09 -20.56
C ASN A 91 -4.31 -24.90 -21.86
N GLN A 92 -3.56 -24.47 -22.86
CA GLN A 92 -3.40 -25.19 -24.13
C GLN A 92 -2.74 -26.56 -23.91
N GLN A 93 -1.65 -26.59 -23.15
CA GLN A 93 -0.95 -27.83 -22.85
C GLN A 93 -1.82 -28.81 -22.06
N LYS A 94 -2.56 -28.33 -21.05
CA LYS A 94 -3.47 -29.17 -20.27
C LYS A 94 -4.59 -29.76 -21.13
N ALA A 95 -5.09 -29.01 -22.11
CA ALA A 95 -6.12 -29.48 -23.04
C ALA A 95 -5.61 -30.59 -23.98
N ALA A 96 -4.33 -30.60 -24.30
CA ALA A 96 -3.70 -31.63 -25.14
C ALA A 96 -3.39 -32.94 -24.38
N LEU A 97 -3.44 -32.94 -23.05
CA LEU A 97 -3.11 -34.10 -22.22
C LEU A 97 -4.34 -34.96 -21.90
N ALA A 98 -4.14 -36.27 -21.80
CA ALA A 98 -5.15 -37.19 -21.31
C ALA A 98 -5.51 -36.92 -19.83
N ARG A 99 -6.74 -37.26 -19.43
CA ARG A 99 -7.21 -37.09 -18.04
C ARG A 99 -6.24 -37.75 -17.06
N GLY A 100 -5.82 -37.00 -16.04
CA GLY A 100 -4.94 -37.47 -14.97
C GLY A 100 -3.44 -37.29 -15.21
N GLY A 101 -2.99 -37.03 -16.44
CA GLY A 101 -1.56 -36.87 -16.75
C GLY A 101 -0.95 -35.51 -16.39
N TRP A 102 -1.77 -34.54 -15.97
CA TRP A 102 -1.35 -33.15 -15.77
C TRP A 102 -0.23 -32.98 -14.75
N LEU A 103 -0.37 -33.56 -13.55
CA LEU A 103 0.58 -33.34 -12.45
C LEU A 103 1.94 -33.96 -12.77
N ALA A 104 1.96 -35.17 -13.33
CA ALA A 104 3.18 -35.84 -13.75
C ALA A 104 3.89 -35.07 -14.87
N TRP A 105 3.13 -34.52 -15.83
CA TRP A 105 3.70 -33.68 -16.88
C TRP A 105 4.29 -32.39 -16.33
N LEU A 106 3.58 -31.70 -15.42
CA LEU A 106 4.03 -30.44 -14.84
C LEU A 106 5.34 -30.62 -14.06
N ASP A 107 5.41 -31.65 -13.23
CA ASP A 107 6.60 -31.98 -12.43
C ASP A 107 7.81 -32.33 -13.31
N ALA A 108 7.58 -33.09 -14.40
CA ALA A 108 8.65 -33.51 -15.30
C ALA A 108 9.16 -32.41 -16.24
N ASN A 109 8.30 -31.48 -16.67
CA ASN A 109 8.64 -30.50 -17.73
C ASN A 109 8.82 -29.08 -17.20
N VAL A 110 8.16 -28.70 -16.10
CA VAL A 110 8.18 -27.34 -15.56
C VAL A 110 8.28 -27.35 -14.02
N PRO A 111 9.34 -27.96 -13.45
CA PRO A 111 9.45 -28.19 -12.00
C PRO A 111 9.52 -26.88 -11.17
N GLU A 112 9.90 -25.76 -11.79
CA GLU A 112 9.96 -24.45 -11.13
C GLU A 112 8.57 -23.88 -10.80
N ILE A 113 7.53 -24.33 -11.50
CA ILE A 113 6.16 -23.84 -11.30
C ILE A 113 5.37 -24.86 -10.49
N SER A 114 5.09 -24.52 -9.23
CA SER A 114 4.18 -25.32 -8.39
C SER A 114 2.79 -25.43 -9.03
N ASP A 115 2.10 -26.56 -8.81
CA ASP A 115 0.72 -26.76 -9.27
C ASP A 115 -0.24 -25.64 -8.82
N ARG A 116 -0.04 -25.11 -7.60
CA ARG A 116 -0.80 -23.97 -7.10
C ARG A 116 -0.57 -22.70 -7.94
N THR A 117 0.67 -22.41 -8.31
CA THR A 117 1.02 -21.27 -9.17
C THR A 117 0.46 -21.47 -10.58
N ALA A 118 0.65 -22.65 -11.16
CA ALA A 118 0.13 -22.98 -12.48
C ALA A 118 -1.38 -22.76 -12.56
N ARG A 119 -2.15 -23.30 -11.59
CA ARG A 119 -3.61 -23.11 -11.53
C ARG A 119 -4.02 -21.64 -11.43
N ARG A 120 -3.28 -20.81 -10.68
CA ARG A 120 -3.55 -19.37 -10.56
C ARG A 120 -3.32 -18.64 -11.88
N TYR A 121 -2.22 -18.91 -12.57
CA TYR A 121 -1.94 -18.30 -13.88
C TYR A 121 -2.96 -18.76 -14.93
N MET A 122 -3.31 -20.05 -14.96
CA MET A 122 -4.35 -20.58 -15.84
C MET A 122 -5.70 -19.90 -15.62
N ALA A 123 -6.10 -19.74 -14.36
CA ALA A 123 -7.34 -19.02 -14.00
C ALA A 123 -7.27 -17.53 -14.37
N LEU A 124 -6.11 -16.90 -14.17
CA LEU A 124 -5.87 -15.50 -14.55
C LEU A 124 -6.10 -15.32 -16.05
N ALA A 125 -5.44 -16.13 -16.88
CA ALA A 125 -5.57 -16.06 -18.34
C ALA A 125 -7.00 -16.28 -18.84
N THR A 126 -7.81 -17.11 -18.16
CA THR A 126 -9.20 -17.32 -18.53
C THR A 126 -10.08 -16.11 -18.21
N ARG A 127 -9.77 -15.36 -17.14
CA ARG A 127 -10.58 -14.24 -16.64
C ARG A 127 -10.15 -12.87 -17.18
N THR A 128 -8.92 -12.73 -17.67
CA THR A 128 -8.40 -11.47 -18.24
C THR A 128 -9.20 -10.97 -19.45
N ASN A 129 -9.88 -11.83 -20.21
CA ASN A 129 -10.71 -11.37 -21.33
C ASN A 129 -11.85 -10.44 -20.90
N ASP A 130 -12.28 -10.50 -19.64
CA ASP A 130 -13.40 -9.73 -19.10
C ASP A 130 -12.93 -8.59 -18.16
N THR A 131 -11.63 -8.40 -17.94
CA THR A 131 -11.11 -7.43 -16.95
C THR A 131 -9.92 -6.66 -17.50
N ASP A 132 -10.02 -5.33 -17.48
CA ASP A 132 -8.91 -4.44 -17.81
C ASP A 132 -7.85 -4.51 -16.69
N LEU A 133 -6.62 -4.87 -17.05
CA LEU A 133 -5.49 -5.02 -16.12
C LEU A 133 -4.47 -3.87 -16.23
N THR A 134 -4.78 -2.82 -16.98
CA THR A 134 -3.85 -1.71 -17.31
C THR A 134 -3.34 -0.93 -16.10
N ASP A 135 -4.13 -0.79 -15.04
CA ASP A 135 -3.78 -0.01 -13.83
C ASP A 135 -3.33 -0.85 -12.63
N ILE A 136 -2.88 -2.09 -12.85
CA ILE A 136 -2.57 -3.02 -11.76
C ILE A 136 -1.13 -2.90 -11.30
N ALA A 137 -0.94 -2.55 -10.03
CA ALA A 137 0.38 -2.37 -9.43
C ALA A 137 1.03 -3.66 -8.91
N THR A 138 0.32 -4.81 -8.85
CA THR A 138 0.91 -6.11 -8.48
C THR A 138 0.11 -7.32 -9.01
N LEU A 139 0.79 -8.47 -9.17
CA LEU A 139 0.12 -9.78 -9.42
C LEU A 139 -0.96 -10.12 -8.39
N ARG A 140 -0.77 -9.71 -7.12
CA ARG A 140 -1.78 -9.92 -6.07
C ARG A 140 -3.04 -9.12 -6.37
N GLN A 141 -2.91 -7.86 -6.78
CA GLN A 141 -4.05 -7.04 -7.19
C GLN A 141 -4.72 -7.62 -8.45
N ALA A 142 -3.97 -8.18 -9.40
CA ALA A 142 -4.56 -8.92 -10.53
C ALA A 142 -5.42 -10.11 -10.07
N TYR A 143 -4.96 -10.87 -9.08
CA TYR A 143 -5.74 -11.97 -8.51
C TYR A 143 -6.99 -11.50 -7.75
N LEU A 144 -6.94 -10.33 -7.11
CA LEU A 144 -8.10 -9.74 -6.44
C LEU A 144 -9.12 -9.22 -7.45
N ALA A 145 -8.68 -8.44 -8.44
CA ALA A 145 -9.53 -7.89 -9.50
C ALA A 145 -10.27 -8.98 -10.27
N THR A 146 -9.60 -10.12 -10.51
CA THR A 146 -10.20 -11.27 -11.19
C THR A 146 -10.95 -12.23 -10.25
N GLY A 147 -11.01 -11.97 -8.94
CA GLY A 147 -11.69 -12.81 -7.95
C GLY A 147 -11.07 -14.21 -7.78
N ILE A 148 -9.78 -14.38 -8.07
CA ILE A 148 -9.02 -15.64 -7.87
C ILE A 148 -8.64 -15.81 -6.40
N ILE A 149 -8.37 -14.68 -5.72
CA ILE A 149 -8.18 -14.62 -4.27
C ILE A 149 -9.34 -13.78 -3.74
N PRO A 150 -10.10 -14.25 -2.72
CA PRO A 150 -11.12 -13.43 -2.09
C PRO A 150 -10.46 -12.22 -1.41
N GLU A 151 -11.09 -11.05 -1.53
CA GLU A 151 -10.77 -9.91 -0.67
C GLU A 151 -10.78 -10.41 0.77
N ALA A 152 -9.69 -10.21 1.51
CA ALA A 152 -9.71 -10.55 2.92
C ALA A 152 -10.84 -9.73 3.54
N PRO A 153 -11.72 -10.31 4.37
CA PRO A 153 -12.71 -9.51 5.07
C PRO A 153 -11.97 -8.36 5.74
N GLU A 154 -12.47 -7.14 5.54
CA GLU A 154 -11.99 -5.98 6.29
C GLU A 154 -11.95 -6.43 7.75
N LYS A 155 -10.79 -6.30 8.39
CA LYS A 155 -10.69 -6.64 9.81
C LYS A 155 -11.65 -5.70 10.50
N GLU A 156 -12.83 -6.19 10.87
CA GLU A 156 -13.72 -5.51 11.80
C GLU A 156 -12.83 -5.05 12.94
N GLU A 157 -12.83 -3.75 13.22
CA GLU A 157 -12.08 -3.22 14.35
C GLU A 157 -12.63 -3.92 15.59
N GLU A 158 -11.93 -4.96 16.05
CA GLU A 158 -12.33 -5.72 17.23
C GLU A 158 -12.46 -4.70 18.36
N THR A 159 -13.69 -4.49 18.86
CA THR A 159 -13.91 -3.68 20.05
C THR A 159 -12.99 -4.19 21.15
N PRO A 160 -12.38 -3.31 21.98
CA PRO A 160 -11.38 -3.73 22.96
C PRO A 160 -11.94 -4.79 23.91
N ASN A 161 -11.62 -6.06 23.64
CA ASN A 161 -12.04 -7.18 24.47
C ASN A 161 -11.17 -7.19 25.74
N PRO A 162 -11.73 -6.99 26.95
CA PRO A 162 -10.96 -6.94 28.19
C PRO A 162 -10.19 -8.24 28.48
N ASN A 163 -10.55 -9.35 27.83
CA ASN A 163 -9.92 -10.65 27.99
C ASN A 163 -8.89 -10.99 26.89
N LYS A 164 -8.59 -10.07 25.98
CA LYS A 164 -7.52 -10.19 24.99
C LYS A 164 -6.54 -9.04 25.23
N PRO A 165 -5.23 -9.29 25.37
CA PRO A 165 -4.28 -8.24 25.72
C PRO A 165 -4.16 -7.21 24.58
N TRP A 166 -4.96 -6.14 24.67
CA TRP A 166 -5.03 -5.08 23.67
C TRP A 166 -3.76 -4.23 23.64
N VAL A 167 -2.94 -4.28 24.69
CA VAL A 167 -1.68 -3.53 24.78
C VAL A 167 -0.46 -4.46 24.80
N LYS A 168 0.52 -4.21 23.92
CA LYS A 168 1.68 -5.11 23.76
C LYS A 168 2.48 -5.30 25.06
N PHE A 169 2.51 -4.29 25.94
CA PHE A 169 3.25 -4.35 27.21
C PHE A 169 2.55 -5.17 28.31
N ILE A 170 1.25 -5.49 28.18
CA ILE A 170 0.54 -6.35 29.15
C ILE A 170 0.60 -7.84 28.80
N ARG A 171 1.22 -8.22 27.67
CA ARG A 171 1.42 -9.62 27.28
C ARG A 171 2.12 -10.47 28.35
N PRO A 172 3.15 -9.99 29.07
CA PRO A 172 3.77 -10.76 30.15
C PRO A 172 2.80 -11.03 31.31
N LEU A 173 1.92 -10.07 31.65
CA LEU A 173 0.91 -10.23 32.69
C LEU A 173 -0.15 -11.26 32.29
N ASP A 174 -0.58 -11.22 31.03
CA ASP A 174 -1.54 -12.20 30.49
C ASP A 174 -0.93 -13.61 30.41
N ALA A 175 0.33 -13.71 30.00
CA ALA A 175 1.07 -14.97 30.03
C ALA A 175 1.19 -15.54 31.45
N PHE A 176 1.44 -14.69 32.45
CA PHE A 176 1.45 -15.08 33.86
C PHE A 176 0.06 -15.53 34.34
N ARG A 177 -1.02 -14.80 34.00
CA ARG A 177 -2.41 -15.17 34.32
C ARG A 177 -2.76 -16.55 33.75
N LEU A 178 -2.47 -16.78 32.47
CA LEU A 178 -2.73 -18.06 31.80
C LEU A 178 -1.90 -19.21 32.40
N TRP A 179 -0.63 -18.94 32.72
CA TRP A 179 0.23 -19.90 33.41
C TRP A 179 -0.33 -20.27 34.78
N TYR A 180 -0.76 -19.28 35.57
CA TYR A 180 -1.33 -19.48 36.90
C TYR A 180 -2.61 -20.30 36.84
N ASN A 181 -3.56 -19.92 35.97
CA ASN A 181 -4.83 -20.64 35.82
C ASN A 181 -4.60 -22.11 35.44
N ARG A 182 -3.74 -22.36 34.45
CA ARG A 182 -3.37 -23.73 34.03
C ARG A 182 -2.71 -24.54 35.15
N ARG A 183 -1.95 -23.89 36.03
CA ARG A 183 -1.28 -24.51 37.17
C ARG A 183 -2.27 -24.86 38.29
N VAL A 184 -3.23 -23.97 38.58
CA VAL A 184 -4.26 -24.18 39.59
C VAL A 184 -5.31 -25.21 39.15
N GLU A 185 -5.62 -25.29 37.85
CA GLU A 185 -6.43 -26.36 37.27
C GLU A 185 -5.86 -27.76 37.56
N LYS A 186 -4.53 -27.88 37.69
CA LYS A 186 -3.84 -29.15 37.98
C LYS A 186 -3.71 -29.46 39.48
N GLY A 187 -4.04 -28.52 40.36
CA GLY A 187 -3.95 -28.68 41.81
C GLY A 187 -4.06 -27.35 42.55
N ASN A 188 -4.70 -27.37 43.72
CA ASN A 188 -4.91 -26.17 44.53
C ASN A 188 -3.56 -25.55 44.95
N ILE A 189 -3.49 -24.22 45.07
CA ILE A 189 -2.31 -23.46 45.49
C ILE A 189 -1.76 -23.94 46.84
N ASP A 190 -2.63 -24.52 47.67
CA ASP A 190 -2.26 -25.05 48.99
C ASP A 190 -1.35 -26.27 48.96
N THR A 191 -1.28 -26.94 47.81
CA THR A 191 -0.40 -28.10 47.60
C THR A 191 1.03 -27.71 47.24
N TRP A 192 1.31 -26.41 47.08
CA TRP A 192 2.60 -25.93 46.62
C TRP A 192 3.59 -25.82 47.78
N PRO A 193 4.90 -26.03 47.54
CA PRO A 193 5.93 -25.85 48.57
C PRO A 193 5.85 -24.47 49.22
N GLU A 194 6.04 -24.42 50.54
CA GLU A 194 5.88 -23.19 51.32
C GLU A 194 6.81 -22.06 50.84
N ASP A 195 8.06 -22.39 50.52
CA ASP A 195 9.01 -21.42 49.98
C ASP A 195 8.56 -20.83 48.65
N SER A 196 7.97 -21.64 47.78
CA SER A 196 7.43 -21.19 46.49
C SER A 196 6.24 -20.24 46.69
N ARG A 197 5.35 -20.54 47.64
CA ARG A 197 4.22 -19.66 47.99
C ARG A 197 4.70 -18.33 48.56
N ARG A 198 5.70 -18.37 49.46
CA ARG A 198 6.29 -17.19 50.08
C ARG A 198 6.99 -16.27 49.07
N ILE A 199 7.79 -16.84 48.17
CA ILE A 199 8.47 -16.08 47.11
C ILE A 199 7.44 -15.44 46.18
N LEU A 200 6.46 -16.22 45.70
CA LEU A 200 5.42 -15.70 44.81
C LEU A 200 4.62 -14.57 45.47
N LYS A 201 4.28 -14.70 46.75
CA LYS A 201 3.59 -13.65 47.52
C LYS A 201 4.42 -12.37 47.63
N ASN A 202 5.74 -12.47 47.77
CA ASN A 202 6.63 -11.32 47.80
C ASN A 202 6.70 -10.61 46.44
N GLU A 203 6.83 -11.36 45.34
CA GLU A 203 6.86 -10.79 43.99
C GLU A 203 5.52 -10.13 43.62
N LEU A 204 4.40 -10.77 43.96
CA LEU A 204 3.06 -10.21 43.73
C LEU A 204 2.78 -8.95 44.56
N ARG A 205 3.44 -8.78 45.71
CA ARG A 205 3.30 -7.58 46.54
C ARG A 205 3.68 -6.32 45.79
N TRP A 206 4.70 -6.38 44.93
CA TRP A 206 5.08 -5.24 44.09
C TRP A 206 3.95 -4.84 43.13
N PHE A 207 3.29 -5.81 42.51
CA PHE A 207 2.17 -5.56 41.60
C PHE A 207 0.94 -4.99 42.32
N VAL A 208 0.64 -5.45 43.54
CA VAL A 208 -0.44 -4.89 44.37
C VAL A 208 -0.15 -3.43 44.70
N ASN A 209 1.06 -3.11 45.15
CA ASN A 209 1.47 -1.73 45.44
C ASN A 209 1.46 -0.84 44.19
N LEU A 210 1.74 -1.40 43.01
CA LEU A 210 1.62 -0.68 41.75
C LEU A 210 0.16 -0.39 41.41
N TYR A 211 -0.73 -1.38 41.57
CA TYR A 211 -2.18 -1.21 41.34
C TYR A 211 -2.79 -0.14 42.24
N GLU A 212 -2.41 -0.11 43.52
CA GLU A 212 -2.88 0.91 44.47
C GLU A 212 -2.43 2.35 44.12
N LYS A 213 -1.43 2.50 43.25
CA LYS A 213 -0.88 3.80 42.82
C LYS A 213 -1.42 4.30 41.48
N LEU A 214 -2.16 3.46 40.76
CA LEU A 214 -2.81 3.81 39.49
C LEU A 214 -4.21 4.35 39.75
#